data_AF-A0A9X0B8B3-F1
#
_entry.id   AF-A0A9X0B8B3-F1
#
_cell.length_a   1.000
_cell.length_b   1.000
_cell.length_c   1.000
_cell.angle_alpha   90.00
_cell.angle_beta   90.00
_cell.angle_gamma   90.00
#
_symmetry.space_group_name_H-M   'P 1'
#
loop_
_entity.id
_entity.type
_entity.pdbx_description
1 polymer ?
#
loop_
_entity_poly.entity_id
_entity_poly.type
_entity_poly.pdbx_seq_one_letter_code
_entity_poly.pdbx_strand_id
1 'polypeptide(L)'
;MLLRDSDIDSLTNQVAALSSENQSHHEKLQVVLGQFRSVLEDYSALKSDYEEVKEGREKYKRQARGQERNPFVLVLVDGDGYLFKEHFIKAGSDGGINAAQQLSDSVKELMHSTLGAEADRCRIMVRVYANILGLSKVLARNGMVGHEARSLSPFSSAFNRSQDLFDFVDAAERKEGSDFKIREMFRLYADMNQCRHIYFAGCHDTGYGSLLTPYKGKSDRITLIKAAGFHRQFEELDLPIAEMPSVFMSTSLVTNGKPVPGVNAKPAHSPTNGTNGSNGFNGTHATNGAAPTKPICKHFQKGICKFGSGCIKQHVMPNQSLSRPGDVSPKQLWSTPHIVGRSQEFLSTHLPPQNLKSTEYIPVNKDGDRLDTYCPQPTSEALDQYHHRAKIAKVCNSYHLSGECGDMNCHYDHTDVSETVLDVLRYVVQQHPCTKGAACRSMKCFLGHLCQKPNCKGVKSWQCRFNHKGHTLDLEVARWVDPIETIDGDRYSSSGGSISSQISPSTVYFG
;
A
#
# COMPACT_ATOMS: atom_id res chain seq x y z
N MET A 1 80.42 -44.87 71.71
CA MET A 1 79.43 -45.48 70.80
C MET A 1 79.61 -44.80 69.45
N LEU A 2 80.39 -45.41 68.55
CA LEU A 2 80.65 -44.87 67.21
C LEU A 2 79.43 -45.18 66.34
N LEU A 3 78.79 -44.16 65.78
CA LEU A 3 77.77 -44.34 64.74
C LEU A 3 78.40 -45.13 63.59
N ARG A 4 77.75 -46.22 63.15
CA ARG A 4 78.24 -47.04 62.05
C ARG A 4 77.88 -46.33 60.75
N ASP A 5 78.82 -46.24 59.82
CA ASP A 5 78.59 -45.60 58.51
C ASP A 5 77.37 -46.19 57.77
N SER A 6 77.07 -47.47 58.02
CA SER A 6 75.86 -48.13 57.50
C SER A 6 74.54 -47.49 57.94
N ASP A 7 74.50 -46.95 59.17
CA ASP A 7 73.31 -46.30 59.73
C ASP A 7 73.12 -44.91 59.07
N ILE A 8 74.21 -44.22 58.76
CA ILE A 8 74.21 -42.93 58.04
C ILE A 8 73.75 -43.13 56.59
N ASP A 9 74.24 -44.15 55.91
CA ASP A 9 73.83 -44.47 54.54
C ASP A 9 72.35 -44.86 54.47
N SER A 10 71.85 -45.62 55.44
CA SER A 10 70.43 -46.00 55.53
C SER A 10 69.52 -44.79 55.68
N LEU A 11 69.84 -43.87 56.61
CA LEU A 11 69.07 -42.64 56.80
C LEU A 11 69.16 -41.72 55.58
N THR A 12 70.32 -41.61 54.94
CA THR A 12 70.51 -40.80 53.73
C THR A 12 69.62 -41.30 52.59
N ASN A 13 69.53 -42.62 52.40
CA ASN A 13 68.62 -43.22 51.42
C ASN A 13 67.14 -42.99 51.75
N GLN A 14 66.74 -43.04 53.02
CA GLN A 14 65.36 -42.74 53.43
C GLN A 14 64.99 -41.27 53.19
N VAL A 15 65.90 -40.34 53.50
CA VAL A 15 65.70 -38.90 53.24
C VAL A 15 65.59 -38.63 51.74
N ALA A 16 66.42 -39.26 50.91
CA ALA A 16 66.35 -39.15 49.46
C ALA A 16 65.02 -39.69 48.90
N ALA A 17 64.54 -40.83 49.41
CA ALA A 17 63.25 -41.40 49.03
C ALA A 17 62.08 -40.50 49.41
N LEU A 18 62.05 -39.98 50.64
CA LEU A 18 61.03 -39.03 51.10
C LEU A 18 61.06 -37.72 50.30
N SER A 19 62.24 -37.22 49.96
CA SER A 19 62.37 -36.01 49.14
C SER A 19 61.80 -36.22 47.73
N SER A 20 62.04 -37.39 47.13
CA SER A 20 61.49 -37.76 45.81
C SER A 20 59.97 -37.91 45.84
N GLU A 21 59.43 -38.53 46.89
CA GLU A 21 57.97 -38.67 47.07
C GLU A 21 57.29 -37.30 47.26
N ASN A 22 57.92 -36.41 48.05
CA ASN A 22 57.41 -35.06 48.28
C ASN A 22 57.45 -34.21 47.00
N GLN A 23 58.49 -34.37 46.17
CA GLN A 23 58.57 -33.77 44.84
C GLN A 23 57.42 -34.25 43.94
N SER A 24 57.15 -35.57 43.93
CA SER A 24 56.05 -36.15 43.16
C SER A 24 54.68 -35.64 43.64
N HIS A 25 54.49 -35.49 44.95
CA HIS A 25 53.28 -34.89 45.52
C HIS A 25 53.11 -33.42 45.10
N HIS A 26 54.20 -32.65 45.08
CA HIS A 26 54.16 -31.27 44.63
C HIS A 26 53.75 -31.16 43.15
N GLU A 27 54.29 -32.01 42.27
CA GLU A 27 53.92 -32.05 40.86
C GLU A 27 52.45 -32.41 40.65
N LYS A 28 51.95 -33.42 41.37
CA LYS A 28 50.52 -33.78 41.33
C LYS A 28 49.62 -32.63 41.79
N LEU A 29 50.02 -31.91 42.84
CA LEU A 29 49.28 -30.77 43.34
C LEU A 29 49.23 -29.63 42.31
N GLN A 30 50.34 -29.35 41.63
CA GLN A 30 50.39 -28.34 40.56
C GLN A 30 49.47 -28.71 39.38
N VAL A 31 49.41 -29.98 39.01
CA VAL A 31 48.48 -30.47 37.97
C VAL A 31 47.02 -30.25 38.39
N VAL A 32 46.65 -30.62 39.61
CA VAL A 32 45.28 -30.46 40.12
C VAL A 32 44.92 -28.97 40.23
N LEU A 33 45.83 -28.11 40.70
CA LEU A 33 45.61 -26.66 40.75
C LEU A 33 45.43 -26.07 39.36
N GLY A 34 46.21 -26.53 38.37
CA GLY A 34 46.05 -26.14 36.97
C GLY A 34 44.68 -26.52 36.41
N GLN A 35 44.23 -27.75 36.67
CA GLN A 35 42.89 -28.22 36.28
C GLN A 35 41.78 -27.40 36.95
N PHE A 36 41.92 -27.13 38.25
CA PHE A 36 40.94 -26.33 39.00
C PHE A 36 40.84 -24.91 38.46
N ARG A 37 41.97 -24.30 38.08
CA ARG A 37 41.99 -22.96 37.47
C ARG A 37 41.28 -22.95 36.11
N SER A 38 41.53 -23.96 35.27
CA SER A 38 40.84 -24.12 33.98
C SER A 38 39.33 -24.22 34.17
N VAL A 39 38.87 -25.04 35.12
CA VAL A 39 37.43 -25.21 35.40
C VAL A 39 36.79 -23.91 35.91
N LEU A 40 37.51 -23.12 36.72
CA LEU A 40 37.03 -21.82 37.17
C LEU A 40 36.91 -20.82 36.02
N GLU A 41 37.90 -20.79 35.12
CA GLU A 41 37.88 -19.95 33.92
C GLU A 41 36.67 -20.33 33.04
N ASP A 42 36.48 -21.62 32.75
CA ASP A 42 35.35 -22.15 31.97
C ASP A 42 33.99 -21.83 32.61
N TYR A 43 33.86 -21.99 33.93
CA TYR A 43 32.63 -21.67 34.66
C TYR A 43 32.32 -20.17 34.60
N SER A 44 33.34 -19.32 34.72
CA SER A 44 33.17 -17.87 34.64
C SER A 44 32.71 -17.41 33.25
N ALA A 45 33.28 -18.00 32.19
CA ALA A 45 32.88 -17.75 30.81
C ALA A 45 31.44 -18.19 30.56
N LEU A 46 31.10 -19.43 30.95
CA LEU A 46 29.75 -19.97 30.79
C LEU A 46 28.69 -19.16 31.54
N LYS A 47 29.04 -18.67 32.74
CA LYS A 47 28.14 -17.81 33.53
C LYS A 47 27.90 -16.47 32.83
N SER A 48 28.95 -15.87 32.28
CA SER A 48 28.85 -14.61 31.50
C SER A 48 27.95 -14.81 30.28
N ASP A 49 28.16 -15.87 29.50
CA ASP A 49 27.35 -16.19 28.31
C ASP A 49 25.88 -16.39 28.68
N TYR A 50 25.60 -17.09 29.79
CA TYR A 50 24.24 -17.31 30.27
C TYR A 50 23.55 -16.00 30.67
N GLU A 51 24.25 -15.10 31.36
CA GLU A 51 23.73 -13.79 31.76
C GLU A 51 23.43 -12.92 30.53
N GLU A 52 24.31 -12.89 29.53
CA GLU A 52 24.10 -12.18 28.27
C GLU A 52 22.88 -12.69 27.50
N VAL A 53 22.76 -14.01 27.35
CA VAL A 53 21.60 -14.64 26.67
C VAL A 53 20.29 -14.33 27.41
N LYS A 54 20.31 -14.35 28.75
CA LYS A 54 19.14 -14.03 29.57
C LYS A 54 18.72 -12.56 29.40
N GLU A 55 19.66 -11.62 29.48
CA GLU A 55 19.40 -10.20 29.26
C GLU A 55 18.89 -9.92 27.84
N GLY A 56 19.49 -10.55 26.82
CA GLY A 56 19.04 -10.47 25.44
C GLY A 56 17.58 -10.92 25.28
N ARG A 57 17.21 -12.04 25.93
CA ARG A 57 15.83 -12.56 25.92
C ARG A 57 14.84 -11.63 26.62
N GLU A 58 15.22 -11.05 27.75
CA GLU A 58 14.38 -10.10 28.49
C GLU A 58 14.19 -8.79 27.72
N LYS A 59 15.25 -8.28 27.10
CA LYS A 59 15.22 -7.09 26.23
C LYS A 59 14.32 -7.32 25.01
N TYR A 60 14.42 -8.49 24.37
CA TYR A 60 13.55 -8.87 23.25
C TYR A 60 12.08 -8.96 23.68
N LYS A 61 11.79 -9.58 24.82
CA LYS A 61 10.42 -9.62 25.38
C LYS A 61 9.88 -8.22 25.68
N ARG A 62 10.72 -7.32 26.20
CA ARG A 62 10.34 -5.93 26.52
C ARG A 62 10.07 -5.11 25.26
N GLN A 63 10.88 -5.29 24.21
CA GLN A 63 10.69 -4.68 22.90
C GLN A 63 9.44 -5.21 22.19
N ALA A 64 9.18 -6.53 22.26
CA ALA A 64 7.98 -7.15 21.70
C ALA A 64 6.69 -6.64 22.35
N ARG A 65 6.67 -6.48 23.68
CA ARG A 65 5.53 -5.87 24.40
C ARG A 65 5.28 -4.40 24.02
N GLY A 66 6.31 -3.68 23.57
CA GLY A 66 6.17 -2.32 23.05
C GLY A 66 5.30 -2.22 21.79
N GLN A 67 5.23 -3.30 20.99
CA GLN A 67 4.42 -3.38 19.78
C GLN A 67 2.94 -3.73 20.02
N GLU A 68 2.55 -4.13 21.24
CA GLU A 68 1.16 -4.48 21.57
C GLU A 68 0.32 -3.29 22.04
N ARG A 69 0.79 -2.05 21.88
CA ARG A 69 0.01 -0.86 22.24
C ARG A 69 -1.17 -0.71 21.28
N ASN A 70 -2.39 -0.66 21.82
CA ASN A 70 -3.65 -0.41 21.10
C ASN A 70 -4.01 -1.49 20.05
N PRO A 71 -4.25 -2.75 20.45
CA PRO A 71 -4.76 -3.75 19.52
C PRO A 71 -6.13 -3.32 18.97
N PHE A 72 -6.43 -3.73 17.75
CA PHE A 72 -7.72 -3.42 17.11
C PHE A 72 -8.17 -4.54 16.19
N VAL A 73 -9.47 -4.56 15.91
CA VAL A 73 -10.05 -5.32 14.80
C VAL A 73 -10.41 -4.38 13.67
N LEU A 74 -10.31 -4.87 12.44
CA LEU A 74 -10.70 -4.14 11.25
C LEU A 74 -11.98 -4.73 10.66
N VAL A 75 -12.96 -3.88 10.39
CA VAL A 75 -14.11 -4.21 9.54
C VAL A 75 -13.92 -3.49 8.23
N LEU A 76 -13.72 -4.25 7.16
CA LEU A 76 -13.48 -3.70 5.83
C LEU A 76 -14.67 -4.03 4.93
N VAL A 77 -15.37 -2.99 4.48
CA VAL A 77 -16.66 -3.12 3.81
C VAL A 77 -16.60 -2.54 2.40
N ASP A 78 -16.99 -3.34 1.42
CA ASP A 78 -17.32 -2.89 0.09
C ASP A 78 -18.77 -2.40 0.05
N GLY A 79 -18.94 -1.09 0.21
CA GLY A 79 -20.24 -0.46 0.35
C GLY A 79 -21.06 -0.41 -0.94
N ASP A 80 -20.49 -0.75 -2.10
CA ASP A 80 -21.26 -0.89 -3.34
C ASP A 80 -22.07 -2.21 -3.36
N GLY A 81 -21.58 -3.26 -2.68
CA GLY A 81 -22.27 -4.55 -2.53
C GLY A 81 -22.94 -4.78 -1.17
N TYR A 82 -22.40 -4.20 -0.10
CA TYR A 82 -22.88 -4.39 1.27
C TYR A 82 -23.69 -3.18 1.73
N LEU A 83 -24.93 -3.13 1.27
CA LEU A 83 -25.84 -2.02 1.56
C LEU A 83 -26.39 -2.11 2.98
N PHE A 84 -26.40 -0.97 3.69
CA PHE A 84 -27.07 -0.84 4.97
C PHE A 84 -28.59 -1.00 4.82
N LYS A 85 -29.27 -1.41 5.90
CA LYS A 85 -30.74 -1.54 5.89
C LYS A 85 -31.45 -0.27 5.42
N GLU A 86 -32.56 -0.49 4.74
CA GLU A 86 -33.37 0.56 4.12
C GLU A 86 -33.76 1.67 5.10
N HIS A 87 -34.14 1.31 6.33
CA HIS A 87 -34.54 2.28 7.35
C HIS A 87 -33.38 3.20 7.78
N PHE A 88 -32.14 2.70 7.77
CA PHE A 88 -30.96 3.54 8.01
C PHE A 88 -30.70 4.47 6.83
N ILE A 89 -30.76 3.97 5.59
CA ILE A 89 -30.52 4.80 4.41
C ILE A 89 -31.56 5.92 4.30
N LYS A 90 -32.85 5.59 4.47
CA LYS A 90 -33.96 6.55 4.38
C LYS A 90 -33.94 7.63 5.46
N ALA A 91 -33.43 7.31 6.65
CA ALA A 91 -33.30 8.26 7.75
C ALA A 91 -32.13 9.25 7.60
N GLY A 92 -31.38 9.21 6.50
CA GLY A 92 -30.34 10.20 6.19
C GLY A 92 -29.30 10.29 7.30
N SER A 93 -29.14 11.47 7.90
CA SER A 93 -28.15 11.68 8.97
C SER A 93 -28.42 10.87 10.23
N ASP A 94 -29.65 10.81 10.72
CA ASP A 94 -29.97 10.01 11.92
C ASP A 94 -29.73 8.52 11.65
N GLY A 95 -30.05 8.10 10.43
CA GLY A 95 -29.78 6.75 9.97
C GLY A 95 -28.29 6.40 9.91
N GLY A 96 -27.43 7.34 9.52
CA GLY A 96 -25.97 7.16 9.55
C GLY A 96 -25.43 6.95 10.95
N ILE A 97 -25.96 7.69 11.94
CA ILE A 97 -25.60 7.53 13.36
C ILE A 97 -26.04 6.16 13.88
N ASN A 98 -27.31 5.82 13.65
CA ASN A 98 -27.88 4.56 14.13
C ASN A 98 -27.22 3.35 13.44
N ALA A 99 -26.87 3.45 12.16
CA ALA A 99 -26.15 2.39 11.44
C ALA A 99 -24.74 2.16 12.00
N ALA A 100 -23.99 3.24 12.32
CA ALA A 100 -22.68 3.12 12.92
C ALA A 100 -22.75 2.45 14.31
N GLN A 101 -23.74 2.82 15.12
CA GLN A 101 -23.97 2.21 16.42
C GLN A 101 -24.33 0.73 16.29
N GLN A 102 -25.30 0.40 15.43
CA GLN A 102 -25.73 -0.99 15.21
C GLN A 102 -24.59 -1.86 14.67
N LEU A 103 -23.75 -1.33 13.79
CA LEU A 103 -22.56 -2.03 13.29
C LEU A 103 -21.54 -2.26 14.41
N SER A 104 -21.29 -1.26 15.25
CA SER A 104 -20.40 -1.39 16.41
C SER A 104 -20.86 -2.52 17.34
N ASP A 105 -22.15 -2.57 17.66
CA ASP A 105 -22.69 -3.57 18.58
C ASP A 105 -22.67 -4.98 17.98
N SER A 106 -23.01 -5.12 16.69
CA SER A 106 -22.89 -6.40 15.98
C SER A 106 -21.43 -6.88 15.86
N VAL A 107 -20.47 -5.97 15.68
CA VAL A 107 -19.05 -6.32 15.63
C VAL A 107 -18.54 -6.75 17.00
N LYS A 108 -18.95 -6.09 18.09
CA LYS A 108 -18.59 -6.52 19.45
C LYS A 108 -19.06 -7.94 19.74
N GLU A 109 -20.28 -8.28 19.35
CA GLU A 109 -20.81 -9.64 19.50
C GLU A 109 -19.94 -10.67 18.75
N LEU A 110 -19.56 -10.37 17.51
CA LEU A 110 -18.65 -11.21 16.72
C LEU A 110 -17.23 -11.27 17.30
N MET A 111 -16.74 -10.18 17.91
CA MET A 111 -15.43 -10.17 18.56
C MET A 111 -15.38 -11.12 19.75
N HIS A 112 -16.45 -11.17 20.56
CA HIS A 112 -16.48 -12.09 21.69
C HIS A 112 -16.46 -13.56 21.25
N SER A 113 -17.09 -13.91 20.12
CA SER A 113 -17.06 -15.28 19.61
C SER A 113 -15.73 -15.67 18.95
N THR A 114 -15.03 -14.70 18.34
CA THR A 114 -13.77 -14.96 17.60
C THR A 114 -12.50 -14.77 18.43
N LEU A 115 -12.46 -13.78 19.32
CA LEU A 115 -11.27 -13.40 20.11
C LEU A 115 -11.40 -13.72 21.61
N GLY A 116 -12.59 -14.08 22.10
CA GLY A 116 -12.82 -14.40 23.50
C GLY A 116 -12.45 -13.25 24.44
N ALA A 117 -11.61 -13.52 25.43
CA ALA A 117 -11.21 -12.55 26.46
C ALA A 117 -10.36 -11.37 25.93
N GLU A 118 -9.78 -11.49 24.72
CA GLU A 118 -9.01 -10.40 24.11
C GLU A 118 -9.89 -9.36 23.41
N ALA A 119 -11.19 -9.65 23.23
CA ALA A 119 -12.14 -8.75 22.58
C ALA A 119 -12.23 -7.38 23.29
N ASP A 120 -12.32 -7.38 24.61
CA ASP A 120 -12.49 -6.15 25.42
C ASP A 120 -11.29 -5.20 25.37
N ARG A 121 -10.12 -5.69 24.96
CA ARG A 121 -8.89 -4.90 24.83
C ARG A 121 -8.75 -4.27 23.46
N CYS A 122 -9.53 -4.73 22.48
CA CYS A 122 -9.41 -4.33 21.09
C CYS A 122 -10.31 -3.14 20.76
N ARG A 123 -9.76 -2.16 20.05
CA ARG A 123 -10.55 -1.09 19.43
C ARG A 123 -11.21 -1.60 18.16
N ILE A 124 -12.36 -1.03 17.78
CA ILE A 124 -13.04 -1.34 16.52
C ILE A 124 -12.70 -0.26 15.50
N MET A 125 -12.11 -0.66 14.38
CA MET A 125 -11.88 0.20 13.22
C MET A 125 -12.77 -0.25 12.07
N VAL A 126 -13.56 0.65 11.49
CA VAL A 126 -14.45 0.35 10.36
C VAL A 126 -14.07 1.22 9.17
N ARG A 127 -13.94 0.59 8.00
CA ARG A 127 -13.70 1.28 6.74
C ARG A 127 -14.65 0.78 5.67
N VAL A 128 -15.60 1.62 5.30
CA VAL A 128 -16.54 1.41 4.20
C VAL A 128 -16.05 2.19 3.00
N TYR A 129 -15.87 1.52 1.86
CA TYR A 129 -15.51 2.17 0.60
C TYR A 129 -16.66 2.00 -0.39
N ALA A 130 -17.13 3.10 -0.97
CA ALA A 130 -18.17 3.05 -2.00
C ALA A 130 -18.05 4.22 -2.96
N ASN A 131 -18.58 4.06 -4.17
CA ASN A 131 -18.80 5.19 -5.07
C ASN A 131 -20.08 5.94 -4.69
N ILE A 132 -19.99 6.94 -3.80
CA ILE A 132 -21.18 7.64 -3.24
C ILE A 132 -22.07 8.21 -4.34
N LEU A 133 -21.49 8.75 -5.41
CA LEU A 133 -22.24 9.29 -6.55
C LEU A 133 -23.02 8.19 -7.30
N GLY A 134 -22.35 7.08 -7.62
CA GLY A 134 -22.96 5.93 -8.27
C GLY A 134 -24.04 5.30 -7.41
N LEU A 135 -23.71 5.05 -6.13
CA LEU A 135 -24.61 4.46 -5.16
C LEU A 135 -25.83 5.34 -4.91
N SER A 136 -25.68 6.66 -4.78
CA SER A 136 -26.82 7.60 -4.66
C SER A 136 -27.79 7.48 -5.84
N LYS A 137 -27.29 7.34 -7.08
CA LYS A 137 -28.13 7.13 -8.27
C LYS A 137 -28.89 5.79 -8.23
N VAL A 138 -28.26 4.73 -7.72
CA VAL A 138 -28.90 3.41 -7.57
C VAL A 138 -29.98 3.46 -6.50
N LEU A 139 -29.66 4.04 -5.33
CA LEU A 139 -30.59 4.18 -4.21
C LEU A 139 -31.79 5.07 -4.56
N ALA A 140 -31.57 6.17 -5.31
CA ALA A 140 -32.64 7.06 -5.74
C ALA A 140 -33.63 6.38 -6.69
N ARG A 141 -33.14 5.55 -7.62
CA ARG A 141 -34.02 4.77 -8.52
C ARG A 141 -34.88 3.76 -7.77
N ASN A 142 -34.45 3.31 -6.60
CA ASN A 142 -35.19 2.41 -5.72
C ASN A 142 -35.98 3.15 -4.63
N GLY A 143 -36.12 4.49 -4.71
CA GLY A 143 -36.93 5.27 -3.78
C GLY A 143 -36.39 5.36 -2.35
N MET A 144 -35.10 5.11 -2.14
CA MET A 144 -34.48 5.15 -0.80
C MET A 144 -33.91 6.52 -0.42
N VAL A 145 -33.50 7.31 -1.41
CA VAL A 145 -32.92 8.64 -1.24
C VAL A 145 -33.44 9.57 -2.34
N GLY A 146 -33.23 10.88 -2.19
CA GLY A 146 -33.59 11.86 -3.22
C GLY A 146 -32.77 11.71 -4.52
N HIS A 147 -33.23 12.37 -5.59
CA HIS A 147 -32.60 12.30 -6.93
C HIS A 147 -31.35 13.19 -7.10
N GLU A 148 -30.88 13.85 -6.05
CA GLU A 148 -29.67 14.67 -6.09
C GLU A 148 -28.41 13.81 -6.27
N ALA A 149 -27.39 14.36 -6.93
CA ALA A 149 -26.20 13.61 -7.37
C ALA A 149 -25.41 12.95 -6.21
N ARG A 150 -25.64 13.31 -4.96
CA ARG A 150 -24.99 12.70 -3.79
C ARG A 150 -25.94 12.65 -2.59
N SER A 151 -27.19 12.25 -2.83
CA SER A 151 -28.23 12.20 -1.80
C SER A 151 -27.93 11.25 -0.62
N LEU A 152 -26.94 10.35 -0.75
CA LEU A 152 -26.44 9.54 0.37
C LEU A 152 -25.44 10.30 1.28
N SER A 153 -24.92 11.46 0.88
CA SER A 153 -23.91 12.19 1.66
C SER A 153 -24.31 12.56 3.10
N PRO A 154 -25.57 12.91 3.42
CA PRO A 154 -25.98 13.14 4.81
C PRO A 154 -25.84 11.90 5.70
N PHE A 155 -26.09 10.71 5.14
CA PHE A 155 -25.89 9.43 5.81
C PHE A 155 -24.40 9.16 6.04
N SER A 156 -23.59 9.20 4.99
CA SER A 156 -22.15 8.88 5.11
C SER A 156 -21.41 9.87 6.01
N SER A 157 -21.75 11.16 5.94
CA SER A 157 -21.15 12.19 6.81
C SER A 157 -21.57 12.03 8.27
N ALA A 158 -22.75 11.46 8.53
CA ALA A 158 -23.19 11.17 9.89
C ALA A 158 -22.56 9.91 10.45
N PHE A 159 -22.45 8.87 9.64
CA PHE A 159 -21.71 7.66 9.97
C PHE A 159 -20.27 8.00 10.42
N ASN A 160 -19.54 8.82 9.64
CA ASN A 160 -18.15 9.17 9.92
C ASN A 160 -17.93 9.91 11.25
N ARG A 161 -18.89 10.72 11.67
CA ARG A 161 -18.78 11.51 12.92
C ARG A 161 -19.33 10.80 14.14
N SER A 162 -19.87 9.59 13.98
CA SER A 162 -20.56 8.87 15.06
C SER A 162 -19.63 8.06 15.95
N GLN A 163 -18.50 7.60 15.41
CA GLN A 163 -17.52 6.78 16.10
C GLN A 163 -16.11 7.14 15.60
N ASP A 164 -15.13 7.26 16.52
CA ASP A 164 -13.81 7.84 16.23
C ASP A 164 -13.00 7.15 15.11
N LEU A 165 -13.20 5.83 14.92
CA LEU A 165 -12.45 5.01 13.96
C LEU A 165 -13.34 4.46 12.84
N PHE A 166 -14.46 5.13 12.56
CA PHE A 166 -15.41 4.71 11.53
C PHE A 166 -15.34 5.66 10.34
N ASP A 167 -14.96 5.11 9.20
CA ASP A 167 -14.80 5.87 7.97
C ASP A 167 -15.68 5.29 6.86
N PHE A 168 -16.55 6.13 6.30
CA PHE A 168 -17.27 5.92 5.06
C PHE A 168 -16.63 6.81 3.99
N VAL A 169 -15.84 6.18 3.12
CA VAL A 169 -14.95 6.83 2.17
C VAL A 169 -15.57 6.81 0.78
N ASP A 170 -15.74 7.99 0.19
CA ASP A 170 -16.05 8.13 -1.23
C ASP A 170 -14.85 7.70 -2.08
N ALA A 171 -14.98 6.59 -2.79
CA ALA A 171 -13.93 6.02 -3.63
C ALA A 171 -13.86 6.64 -5.05
N ALA A 172 -14.71 7.63 -5.34
CA ALA A 172 -14.80 8.38 -6.60
C ALA A 172 -15.22 7.54 -7.83
N GLU A 173 -15.56 8.24 -8.92
CA GLU A 173 -16.16 7.67 -10.13
C GLU A 173 -15.09 7.05 -11.06
N ARG A 174 -14.49 5.93 -10.62
CA ARG A 174 -13.74 5.02 -11.51
C ARG A 174 -14.34 3.63 -11.41
N LYS A 175 -14.26 2.88 -12.51
CA LYS A 175 -14.90 1.56 -12.67
C LYS A 175 -14.44 0.50 -11.62
N GLU A 176 -13.39 0.78 -10.84
CA GLU A 176 -12.79 -0.12 -9.83
C GLU A 176 -12.20 0.67 -8.63
N GLY A 177 -12.79 1.84 -8.31
CA GLY A 177 -12.21 2.78 -7.34
C GLY A 177 -12.22 2.27 -5.89
N SER A 178 -13.30 1.59 -5.48
CA SER A 178 -13.48 0.95 -4.17
C SER A 178 -12.54 -0.24 -4.03
N ASP A 179 -12.52 -1.12 -5.03
CA ASP A 179 -11.83 -2.41 -4.98
C ASP A 179 -10.33 -2.25 -4.79
N PHE A 180 -9.72 -1.32 -5.53
CA PHE A 180 -8.28 -1.05 -5.39
C PHE A 180 -7.92 -0.62 -3.97
N LYS A 181 -8.73 0.25 -3.34
CA LYS A 181 -8.49 0.69 -1.96
C LYS A 181 -8.68 -0.45 -0.97
N ILE A 182 -9.75 -1.22 -1.13
CA ILE A 182 -10.05 -2.36 -0.26
C ILE A 182 -8.92 -3.38 -0.30
N ARG A 183 -8.43 -3.75 -1.49
CA ARG A 183 -7.33 -4.71 -1.65
C ARG A 183 -6.06 -4.29 -0.92
N GLU A 184 -5.65 -3.04 -1.09
CA GLU A 184 -4.44 -2.53 -0.44
C GLU A 184 -4.61 -2.36 1.06
N MET A 185 -5.77 -1.88 1.52
CA MET A 185 -6.05 -1.79 2.97
C MET A 185 -6.08 -3.17 3.61
N PHE A 186 -6.68 -4.17 2.97
CA PHE A 186 -6.68 -5.53 3.46
C PHE A 186 -5.25 -6.05 3.66
N ARG A 187 -4.39 -5.95 2.65
CA ARG A 187 -2.98 -6.40 2.73
C ARG A 187 -2.22 -5.68 3.83
N LEU A 188 -2.34 -4.36 3.87
CA LEU A 188 -1.66 -3.51 4.85
C LEU A 188 -2.01 -3.93 6.28
N TYR A 189 -3.30 -4.15 6.59
CA TYR A 189 -3.73 -4.53 7.94
C TYR A 189 -3.55 -6.02 8.25
N ALA A 190 -3.60 -6.89 7.25
CA ALA A 190 -3.36 -8.32 7.44
C ALA A 190 -1.94 -8.62 7.94
N ASP A 191 -0.97 -7.78 7.58
CA ASP A 191 0.43 -7.89 7.99
C ASP A 191 0.75 -7.13 9.29
N MET A 192 -0.19 -6.34 9.83
CA MET A 192 0.02 -5.63 11.11
C MET A 192 -0.23 -6.53 12.32
N ASN A 193 0.74 -6.54 13.24
CA ASN A 193 0.63 -7.25 14.53
C ASN A 193 -0.46 -6.67 15.46
N GLN A 194 -0.75 -5.37 15.34
CA GLN A 194 -1.79 -4.70 16.13
C GLN A 194 -3.21 -5.03 15.65
N CYS A 195 -3.37 -5.37 14.36
CA CYS A 195 -4.64 -5.82 13.82
C CYS A 195 -4.83 -7.28 14.22
N ARG A 196 -5.71 -7.55 15.19
CA ARG A 196 -5.92 -8.90 15.72
C ARG A 196 -6.81 -9.74 14.82
N HIS A 197 -7.81 -9.13 14.21
CA HIS A 197 -8.75 -9.82 13.33
C HIS A 197 -9.32 -8.88 12.26
N ILE A 198 -9.66 -9.43 11.08
CA ILE A 198 -10.29 -8.71 9.97
C ILE A 198 -11.66 -9.35 9.67
N TYR A 199 -12.72 -8.57 9.78
CA TYR A 199 -14.05 -8.88 9.27
C TYR A 199 -14.20 -8.31 7.86
N PHE A 200 -14.19 -9.17 6.85
CA PHE A 200 -14.18 -8.77 5.45
C PHE A 200 -15.57 -8.88 4.82
N ALA A 201 -16.15 -7.74 4.48
CA ALA A 201 -17.47 -7.61 3.84
C ALA A 201 -17.31 -7.16 2.38
N GLY A 202 -16.77 -8.05 1.54
CA GLY A 202 -16.54 -7.80 0.11
C GLY A 202 -16.92 -8.96 -0.80
N CYS A 203 -17.44 -10.07 -0.27
CA CYS A 203 -17.63 -11.35 -0.96
C CYS A 203 -18.78 -11.37 -2.00
N HIS A 204 -19.29 -10.20 -2.40
CA HIS A 204 -20.23 -10.05 -3.51
C HIS A 204 -19.52 -9.96 -4.87
N ASP A 205 -18.26 -9.50 -4.87
CA ASP A 205 -17.41 -9.45 -6.06
C ASP A 205 -16.39 -10.60 -6.04
N THR A 206 -16.40 -11.42 -7.09
CA THR A 206 -15.47 -12.54 -7.25
C THR A 206 -14.02 -12.09 -7.45
N GLY A 207 -13.80 -10.82 -7.80
CA GLY A 207 -12.46 -10.20 -7.93
C GLY A 207 -11.61 -10.28 -6.67
N TYR A 208 -12.24 -10.31 -5.48
CA TYR A 208 -11.54 -10.49 -4.20
C TYR A 208 -11.05 -11.92 -3.93
N GLY A 209 -11.44 -12.91 -4.74
CA GLY A 209 -10.97 -14.30 -4.58
C GLY A 209 -9.45 -14.39 -4.51
N SER A 210 -8.77 -13.80 -5.49
CA SER A 210 -7.29 -13.74 -5.55
C SER A 210 -6.62 -13.02 -4.37
N LEU A 211 -7.32 -12.08 -3.73
CA LEU A 211 -6.82 -11.38 -2.54
C LEU A 211 -6.85 -12.29 -1.31
N LEU A 212 -7.90 -13.11 -1.18
CA LEU A 212 -8.15 -13.94 0.00
C LEU A 212 -7.50 -15.33 -0.10
N THR A 213 -7.20 -15.84 -1.30
CA THR A 213 -6.54 -17.15 -1.50
C THR A 213 -5.28 -17.35 -0.63
N PRO A 214 -4.35 -16.38 -0.49
CA PRO A 214 -3.16 -16.53 0.37
C PRO A 214 -3.47 -16.68 1.88
N TYR A 215 -4.72 -16.45 2.27
CA TYR A 215 -5.18 -16.50 3.65
C TYR A 215 -6.14 -17.67 3.90
N LYS A 216 -6.28 -18.60 2.96
CA LYS A 216 -7.05 -19.84 3.12
C LYS A 216 -6.69 -20.55 4.42
N GLY A 217 -7.71 -20.92 5.21
CA GLY A 217 -7.57 -21.59 6.51
C GLY A 217 -7.10 -20.71 7.68
N LYS A 218 -6.84 -19.40 7.49
CA LYS A 218 -6.45 -18.47 8.58
C LYS A 218 -7.67 -17.96 9.36
N SER A 219 -8.42 -18.90 9.93
CA SER A 219 -9.69 -18.66 10.65
C SER A 219 -9.53 -17.84 11.93
N ASP A 220 -8.34 -17.83 12.53
CA ASP A 220 -7.98 -17.02 13.69
C ASP A 220 -7.81 -15.52 13.34
N ARG A 221 -7.56 -15.21 12.06
CA ARG A 221 -7.23 -13.85 11.60
C ARG A 221 -8.34 -13.19 10.79
N ILE A 222 -9.12 -13.96 10.05
CA ILE A 222 -10.07 -13.41 9.06
C ILE A 222 -11.42 -14.13 9.17
N THR A 223 -12.48 -13.34 9.21
CA THR A 223 -13.87 -13.79 9.08
C THR A 223 -14.51 -13.08 7.89
N LEU A 224 -15.19 -13.84 7.03
CA LEU A 224 -15.94 -13.28 5.91
C LEU A 224 -17.35 -12.92 6.37
N ILE A 225 -17.82 -11.74 5.98
CA ILE A 225 -19.18 -11.30 6.26
C ILE A 225 -20.04 -11.65 5.05
N LYS A 226 -21.11 -12.40 5.28
CA LYS A 226 -22.10 -12.75 4.27
C LYS A 226 -23.28 -11.79 4.33
N ALA A 227 -23.71 -11.34 3.16
CA ALA A 227 -24.86 -10.46 2.95
C ALA A 227 -25.48 -10.74 1.57
N ALA A 228 -26.32 -9.82 1.07
CA ALA A 228 -26.83 -9.86 -0.29
C ALA A 228 -25.70 -10.06 -1.33
N GLY A 229 -25.92 -10.97 -2.29
CA GLY A 229 -24.96 -11.21 -3.38
C GLY A 229 -23.71 -12.02 -3.03
N PHE A 230 -23.62 -12.63 -1.84
CA PHE A 230 -22.47 -13.47 -1.46
C PHE A 230 -22.23 -14.62 -2.45
N HIS A 231 -21.00 -14.73 -2.96
CA HIS A 231 -20.64 -15.77 -3.92
C HIS A 231 -20.11 -17.04 -3.23
N ARG A 232 -20.65 -18.21 -3.60
CA ARG A 232 -20.31 -19.50 -2.95
C ARG A 232 -18.85 -19.92 -3.07
N GLN A 233 -18.13 -19.45 -4.09
CA GLN A 233 -16.68 -19.72 -4.24
C GLN A 233 -15.85 -19.35 -2.99
N PHE A 234 -16.32 -18.39 -2.19
CA PHE A 234 -15.62 -17.98 -0.97
C PHE A 234 -15.74 -19.03 0.15
N GLU A 235 -16.69 -19.96 0.06
CA GLU A 235 -16.81 -21.11 0.97
C GLU A 235 -15.60 -22.06 0.83
N GLU A 236 -14.95 -22.11 -0.34
CA GLU A 236 -13.78 -22.96 -0.60
C GLU A 236 -12.49 -22.49 0.09
N LEU A 237 -12.52 -21.30 0.69
CA LEU A 237 -11.36 -20.70 1.37
C LEU A 237 -11.19 -21.17 2.82
N ASP A 238 -12.11 -22.00 3.34
CA ASP A 238 -12.05 -22.50 4.72
C ASP A 238 -11.86 -21.37 5.76
N LEU A 239 -12.54 -20.25 5.52
CA LEU A 239 -12.60 -19.10 6.42
C LEU A 239 -13.97 -19.07 7.09
N PRO A 240 -14.06 -18.68 8.38
CA PRO A 240 -15.34 -18.47 9.06
C PRO A 240 -16.22 -17.50 8.28
N ILE A 241 -17.51 -17.81 8.22
CA ILE A 241 -18.52 -16.95 7.60
C ILE A 241 -19.51 -16.52 8.69
N ALA A 242 -19.69 -15.21 8.84
CA ALA A 242 -20.66 -14.62 9.76
C ALA A 242 -21.65 -13.74 9.00
N GLU A 243 -22.82 -13.49 9.57
CA GLU A 243 -23.83 -12.59 9.00
C GLU A 243 -24.12 -11.45 9.99
N MET A 244 -24.43 -10.27 9.46
CA MET A 244 -24.90 -9.12 10.27
C MET A 244 -26.26 -8.64 9.75
N PRO A 245 -27.33 -9.42 9.95
CA PRO A 245 -28.63 -9.17 9.34
C PRO A 245 -29.35 -7.95 9.93
N SER A 246 -28.92 -7.42 11.07
CA SER A 246 -29.41 -6.14 11.62
C SER A 246 -28.79 -4.92 10.94
N VAL A 247 -27.61 -5.07 10.32
CA VAL A 247 -26.85 -3.98 9.70
C VAL A 247 -27.07 -3.93 8.19
N PHE A 248 -26.87 -5.07 7.52
CA PHE A 248 -26.85 -5.15 6.06
C PHE A 248 -28.15 -5.71 5.49
N MET A 249 -28.43 -5.34 4.24
CA MET A 249 -29.51 -5.92 3.45
C MET A 249 -29.21 -7.39 3.13
N SER A 250 -30.26 -8.21 3.16
CA SER A 250 -30.20 -9.63 2.79
C SER A 250 -30.56 -9.86 1.31
N THR A 251 -31.10 -8.84 0.65
CA THR A 251 -31.53 -8.85 -0.75
C THR A 251 -30.85 -7.73 -1.54
N SER A 252 -30.40 -8.04 -2.75
CA SER A 252 -29.79 -7.05 -3.65
C SER A 252 -30.85 -6.12 -4.25
N LEU A 253 -30.46 -4.89 -4.60
CA LEU A 253 -31.35 -3.96 -5.29
C LEU A 253 -31.56 -4.35 -6.74
N VAL A 254 -32.74 -4.05 -7.28
CA VAL A 254 -33.06 -4.30 -8.68
C VAL A 254 -32.30 -3.30 -9.55
N THR A 255 -31.30 -3.78 -10.28
CA THR A 255 -30.66 -3.02 -11.36
C THR A 255 -31.36 -3.33 -12.67
N ASN A 256 -32.33 -2.50 -13.09
CA ASN A 256 -32.87 -2.57 -14.45
C ASN A 256 -31.82 -2.11 -15.46
N GLY A 257 -30.90 -3.01 -15.81
CA GLY A 257 -30.06 -2.95 -17.00
C GLY A 257 -30.66 -3.85 -18.07
N LYS A 258 -30.83 -3.32 -19.28
CA LYS A 258 -31.26 -4.11 -20.45
C LYS A 258 -30.33 -5.34 -20.61
N PRO A 259 -30.86 -6.57 -20.79
CA PRO A 259 -30.01 -7.70 -21.14
C PRO A 259 -29.40 -7.47 -22.51
N VAL A 260 -28.09 -7.65 -22.62
CA VAL A 260 -27.34 -7.70 -23.87
C VAL A 260 -27.76 -8.99 -24.59
N PRO A 261 -28.33 -8.96 -25.81
CA PRO A 261 -28.67 -10.19 -26.52
C PRO A 261 -27.38 -10.82 -27.07
N GLY A 262 -27.10 -12.04 -26.61
CA GLY A 262 -26.17 -12.93 -27.27
C GLY A 262 -26.68 -13.34 -28.66
N VAL A 263 -25.72 -13.42 -29.59
CA VAL A 263 -25.64 -14.22 -30.81
C VAL A 263 -26.96 -14.81 -31.36
N ASN A 264 -27.35 -14.30 -32.52
CA ASN A 264 -28.52 -14.70 -33.33
C ASN A 264 -28.58 -16.20 -33.67
N ALA A 265 -29.75 -16.79 -33.43
CA ALA A 265 -30.38 -17.75 -34.34
C ALA A 265 -31.74 -17.15 -34.80
N LYS A 266 -31.91 -16.96 -36.11
CA LYS A 266 -33.20 -16.69 -36.79
C LYS A 266 -33.98 -18.02 -36.91
N PRO A 267 -35.32 -18.07 -37.10
CA PRO A 267 -36.19 -17.29 -38.03
C PRO A 267 -37.61 -16.97 -37.43
N ALA A 268 -38.67 -16.44 -38.06
CA ALA A 268 -38.98 -15.63 -39.25
C ALA A 268 -40.40 -15.05 -39.05
N HIS A 269 -40.76 -14.11 -39.94
CA HIS A 269 -42.09 -13.64 -40.38
C HIS A 269 -42.70 -12.33 -39.82
N SER A 270 -42.82 -11.38 -40.75
CA SER A 270 -43.60 -10.12 -40.81
C SER A 270 -45.09 -10.38 -41.13
N PRO A 271 -45.95 -9.39 -41.51
CA PRO A 271 -45.86 -7.91 -41.46
C PRO A 271 -47.17 -7.23 -40.95
N THR A 272 -47.18 -5.89 -40.73
CA THR A 272 -48.00 -4.89 -41.49
C THR A 272 -48.23 -3.54 -40.78
N ASN A 273 -47.98 -2.48 -41.57
CA ASN A 273 -48.68 -1.19 -41.78
C ASN A 273 -48.99 -0.15 -40.69
N GLY A 274 -48.72 1.13 -41.06
CA GLY A 274 -49.55 2.31 -40.73
C GLY A 274 -48.77 3.53 -40.21
N THR A 275 -48.13 4.33 -41.09
CA THR A 275 -48.55 5.68 -41.56
C THR A 275 -48.77 6.81 -40.52
N ASN A 276 -47.99 7.88 -40.72
CA ASN A 276 -48.29 9.33 -40.66
C ASN A 276 -48.81 10.01 -39.37
N GLY A 277 -48.21 11.17 -39.06
CA GLY A 277 -48.84 12.18 -38.20
C GLY A 277 -47.88 13.28 -37.73
N SER A 278 -47.71 14.31 -38.55
CA SER A 278 -47.02 15.57 -38.25
C SER A 278 -47.95 16.62 -37.58
N ASN A 279 -47.31 17.57 -36.88
CA ASN A 279 -47.71 18.96 -36.55
C ASN A 279 -48.45 19.29 -35.24
N GLY A 280 -48.08 20.46 -34.69
CA GLY A 280 -48.89 21.31 -33.81
C GLY A 280 -48.17 21.72 -32.51
N PHE A 281 -47.23 22.67 -32.53
CA PHE A 281 -47.44 24.10 -32.21
C PHE A 281 -48.36 24.39 -31.00
N ASN A 282 -47.78 24.98 -29.96
CA ASN A 282 -48.50 25.81 -28.99
C ASN A 282 -47.59 26.97 -28.51
N GLY A 283 -47.94 28.19 -28.93
CA GLY A 283 -47.76 29.44 -28.18
C GLY A 283 -49.16 30.02 -28.03
N THR A 284 -49.58 30.71 -26.98
CA THR A 284 -48.94 31.80 -26.22
C THR A 284 -49.86 32.12 -25.03
N HIS A 285 -49.34 32.69 -23.94
CA HIS A 285 -49.72 34.01 -23.41
C HIS A 285 -49.10 34.25 -22.03
N ALA A 286 -48.54 35.45 -21.89
CA ALA A 286 -47.78 35.96 -20.75
C ALA A 286 -48.66 36.76 -19.79
N THR A 287 -48.25 36.83 -18.52
CA THR A 287 -48.53 37.95 -17.61
C THR A 287 -47.27 38.29 -16.79
N ASN A 288 -47.13 39.57 -16.46
CA ASN A 288 -45.92 40.28 -16.09
C ASN A 288 -45.41 39.99 -14.66
N GLY A 289 -44.09 39.80 -14.53
CA GLY A 289 -43.34 39.84 -13.27
C GLY A 289 -41.85 40.05 -13.57
N ALA A 290 -41.17 40.89 -12.79
CA ALA A 290 -39.81 41.38 -13.00
C ALA A 290 -38.81 40.31 -13.50
N ALA A 291 -38.08 40.61 -14.58
CA ALA A 291 -37.23 39.66 -15.28
C ALA A 291 -36.06 39.16 -14.40
N PRO A 292 -35.89 37.83 -14.22
CA PRO A 292 -34.66 37.28 -13.67
C PRO A 292 -33.57 37.37 -14.75
N THR A 293 -32.50 38.11 -14.50
CA THR A 293 -31.33 38.15 -15.40
C THR A 293 -30.77 36.73 -15.51
N LYS A 294 -30.86 36.12 -16.69
CA LYS A 294 -30.33 34.76 -16.92
C LYS A 294 -28.83 34.73 -16.57
N PRO A 295 -28.35 33.74 -15.82
CA PRO A 295 -26.94 33.68 -15.43
C PRO A 295 -26.03 33.56 -16.66
N ILE A 296 -24.89 34.25 -16.62
CA ILE A 296 -23.89 34.25 -17.71
C ILE A 296 -23.30 32.85 -17.90
N CYS A 297 -23.18 32.41 -19.14
CA CYS A 297 -22.64 31.11 -19.50
C CYS A 297 -21.11 31.10 -19.35
N LYS A 298 -20.62 30.48 -18.27
CA LYS A 298 -19.17 30.27 -18.03
C LYS A 298 -18.48 29.45 -19.13
N HIS A 299 -19.21 28.60 -19.85
CA HIS A 299 -18.66 27.83 -20.97
C HIS A 299 -18.48 28.69 -22.23
N PHE A 300 -19.35 29.70 -22.43
CA PHE A 300 -19.21 30.65 -23.53
C PHE A 300 -18.05 31.63 -23.26
N GLN A 301 -17.89 32.08 -22.02
CA GLN A 301 -16.75 32.89 -21.58
C GLN A 301 -15.39 32.19 -21.79
N LYS A 302 -15.39 30.85 -21.88
CA LYS A 302 -14.21 30.03 -22.15
C LYS A 302 -14.13 29.52 -23.61
N GLY A 303 -15.02 29.98 -24.50
CA GLY A 303 -15.04 29.59 -25.92
C GLY A 303 -15.48 28.15 -26.21
N ILE A 304 -16.00 27.42 -25.22
CA ILE A 304 -16.28 25.97 -25.31
C ILE A 304 -17.78 25.63 -25.24
N CYS A 305 -18.68 26.63 -25.31
CA CYS A 305 -20.12 26.38 -25.26
C CYS A 305 -20.63 25.76 -26.57
N LYS A 306 -21.09 24.51 -26.50
CA LYS A 306 -21.58 23.72 -27.64
C LYS A 306 -23.02 24.04 -28.06
N PHE A 307 -23.74 24.83 -27.25
CA PHE A 307 -25.18 25.09 -27.44
C PHE A 307 -25.49 26.35 -28.26
N GLY A 308 -24.47 27.09 -28.71
CA GLY A 308 -24.63 28.25 -29.61
C GLY A 308 -25.65 29.28 -29.11
N SER A 309 -26.46 29.82 -30.02
CA SER A 309 -27.56 30.75 -29.71
C SER A 309 -28.73 30.11 -28.96
N GLY A 310 -28.77 28.78 -28.84
CA GLY A 310 -29.78 28.02 -28.08
C GLY A 310 -29.42 27.76 -26.61
N CYS A 311 -28.35 28.36 -26.08
CA CYS A 311 -27.95 28.15 -24.69
C CYS A 311 -28.94 28.75 -23.69
N ILE A 312 -29.29 27.98 -22.65
CA ILE A 312 -30.16 28.44 -21.55
C ILE A 312 -29.54 29.58 -20.71
N LYS A 313 -28.21 29.73 -20.78
CA LYS A 313 -27.42 30.75 -20.06
C LYS A 313 -26.97 31.85 -21.02
N GLN A 314 -26.89 33.09 -20.54
CA GLN A 314 -26.63 34.25 -21.41
C GLN A 314 -25.18 34.24 -21.94
N HIS A 315 -25.03 34.41 -23.25
CA HIS A 315 -23.74 34.56 -23.93
C HIS A 315 -23.41 36.04 -24.05
N VAL A 316 -22.45 36.53 -23.27
CA VAL A 316 -21.93 37.91 -23.33
C VAL A 316 -20.45 37.86 -23.70
N MET A 317 -20.07 38.69 -24.68
CA MET A 317 -18.68 38.81 -25.15
C MET A 317 -17.79 39.34 -24.02
N PRO A 318 -16.56 38.80 -23.86
CA PRO A 318 -15.66 39.24 -22.79
C PRO A 318 -15.02 40.58 -23.15
N ASN A 319 -15.73 41.70 -22.91
CA ASN A 319 -15.10 43.01 -22.68
C ASN A 319 -15.98 44.09 -22.04
N GLN A 320 -16.90 43.73 -21.13
CA GLN A 320 -17.57 44.72 -20.28
C GLN A 320 -17.22 44.46 -18.81
N SER A 321 -16.34 45.31 -18.28
CA SER A 321 -15.84 45.30 -16.91
C SER A 321 -16.92 45.72 -15.91
N LEU A 322 -16.99 45.04 -14.76
CA LEU A 322 -17.53 45.61 -13.53
C LEU A 322 -16.54 45.35 -12.39
N SER A 323 -15.79 46.40 -12.06
CA SER A 323 -14.94 46.51 -10.88
C SER A 323 -15.79 46.63 -9.62
N ARG A 324 -15.38 45.99 -8.51
CA ARG A 324 -15.56 46.56 -7.16
C ARG A 324 -14.43 46.11 -6.21
N PRO A 325 -13.92 47.02 -5.35
CA PRO A 325 -12.72 46.79 -4.55
C PRO A 325 -13.02 46.41 -3.09
N GLY A 326 -12.05 45.77 -2.45
CA GLY A 326 -11.79 45.84 -1.01
C GLY A 326 -12.54 44.85 -0.13
N ASP A 327 -11.88 43.75 0.22
CA ASP A 327 -11.90 43.28 1.61
C ASP A 327 -10.64 42.46 1.91
N VAL A 328 -9.84 42.98 2.83
CA VAL A 328 -8.61 42.37 3.32
C VAL A 328 -9.03 41.47 4.48
N SER A 329 -8.79 40.16 4.38
CA SER A 329 -8.91 39.26 5.53
C SER A 329 -7.76 38.24 5.54
N PRO A 330 -7.05 38.09 6.67
CA PRO A 330 -5.81 37.33 6.74
C PRO A 330 -6.11 35.85 6.92
N LYS A 331 -6.05 35.09 5.83
CA LYS A 331 -5.97 33.61 5.85
C LYS A 331 -4.77 33.15 5.04
N GLN A 332 -3.59 33.47 5.51
CA GLN A 332 -2.35 32.79 5.13
C GLN A 332 -1.59 32.42 6.38
N LEU A 333 -1.95 31.28 6.99
CA LEU A 333 -1.12 30.59 7.98
C LEU A 333 -1.61 29.14 8.10
N TRP A 334 -1.62 28.41 6.98
CA TRP A 334 -1.38 26.95 6.87
C TRP A 334 -1.66 26.45 5.44
N SER A 335 -0.93 26.96 4.45
CA SER A 335 -0.90 26.30 3.13
C SER A 335 0.18 25.23 3.18
N THR A 336 -0.21 23.95 3.20
CA THR A 336 0.71 22.86 2.84
C THR A 336 1.24 23.13 1.42
N PRO A 337 2.53 22.91 1.13
CA PRO A 337 3.08 23.23 -0.18
C PRO A 337 2.34 22.38 -1.23
N HIS A 338 1.66 23.04 -2.17
CA HIS A 338 1.23 22.35 -3.38
C HIS A 338 2.49 21.92 -4.14
N ILE A 339 2.78 20.61 -4.17
CA ILE A 339 3.84 20.07 -5.03
C ILE A 339 3.42 20.32 -6.48
N VAL A 340 3.95 21.39 -7.06
CA VAL A 340 3.95 21.60 -8.51
C VAL A 340 4.91 20.55 -9.08
N GLY A 341 4.43 19.72 -10.00
CA GLY A 341 5.28 18.69 -10.60
C GLY A 341 6.47 19.30 -11.32
N ARG A 342 7.63 18.66 -11.25
CA ARG A 342 8.87 19.11 -11.90
C ARG A 342 8.78 18.89 -13.40
N SER A 343 9.07 19.89 -14.22
CA SER A 343 9.11 19.72 -15.68
C SER A 343 10.27 18.81 -16.09
N GLN A 344 10.24 18.30 -17.32
CA GLN A 344 11.35 17.51 -17.88
C GLN A 344 12.64 18.35 -17.94
N GLU A 345 12.54 19.61 -18.38
CA GLU A 345 13.64 20.56 -18.41
C GLU A 345 14.27 20.72 -17.02
N PHE A 346 13.43 20.96 -15.99
CA PHE A 346 13.90 21.09 -14.60
C PHE A 346 14.68 19.85 -14.14
N LEU A 347 14.16 18.65 -14.43
CA LEU A 347 14.83 17.40 -14.05
C LEU A 347 16.17 17.24 -14.78
N SER A 348 16.21 17.51 -16.08
CA SER A 348 17.44 17.40 -16.88
C SER A 348 18.53 18.40 -16.49
N THR A 349 18.13 19.58 -15.99
CA THR A 349 19.06 20.64 -15.57
C THR A 349 19.57 20.43 -14.15
N HIS A 350 18.73 19.96 -13.23
CA HIS A 350 19.07 19.90 -11.81
C HIS A 350 19.51 18.52 -11.31
N LEU A 351 19.25 17.44 -12.04
CA LEU A 351 19.76 16.12 -11.65
C LEU A 351 21.19 15.89 -12.16
N PRO A 352 22.03 15.18 -11.40
CA PRO A 352 23.38 14.82 -11.83
C PRO A 352 23.37 14.08 -13.18
N PRO A 353 24.24 14.43 -14.14
CA PRO A 353 24.39 13.66 -15.37
C PRO A 353 25.09 12.33 -15.08
N GLN A 354 24.84 11.34 -15.92
CA GLN A 354 25.59 10.08 -15.91
C GLN A 354 27.00 10.33 -16.48
N ASN A 355 28.00 10.34 -15.62
CA ASN A 355 29.42 10.55 -15.92
C ASN A 355 30.33 9.66 -15.06
N LEU A 356 31.65 9.68 -15.31
CA LEU A 356 32.63 8.90 -14.55
C LEU A 356 32.56 9.14 -13.03
N LYS A 357 32.28 10.38 -12.60
CA LYS A 357 32.15 10.69 -11.18
C LYS A 357 30.92 10.02 -10.56
N SER A 358 29.81 9.95 -11.30
CA SER A 358 28.58 9.26 -10.88
C SER A 358 28.66 7.74 -10.93
N THR A 359 29.69 7.17 -11.56
CA THR A 359 29.96 5.73 -11.54
C THR A 359 30.84 5.31 -10.36
N GLU A 360 31.51 6.25 -9.69
CA GLU A 360 32.37 5.98 -8.52
C GLU A 360 31.80 6.52 -7.20
N TYR A 361 31.08 7.64 -7.25
CA TYR A 361 30.60 8.34 -6.05
C TYR A 361 29.08 8.60 -6.10
N ILE A 362 28.48 8.70 -4.91
CA ILE A 362 27.05 8.99 -4.76
C ILE A 362 26.84 10.49 -4.52
N PRO A 363 26.07 11.18 -5.39
CA PRO A 363 25.74 12.58 -5.15
C PRO A 363 24.70 12.69 -4.04
N VAL A 364 24.95 13.58 -3.07
CA VAL A 364 24.00 13.89 -2.01
C VAL A 364 23.79 15.39 -1.88
N ASN A 365 22.58 15.78 -1.48
CA ASN A 365 22.27 17.17 -1.19
C ASN A 365 22.82 17.61 0.19
N LYS A 366 22.55 18.86 0.57
CA LYS A 366 23.00 19.43 1.85
C LYS A 366 22.51 18.64 3.08
N ASP A 367 21.32 18.06 2.99
CA ASP A 367 20.70 17.25 4.04
C ASP A 367 21.27 15.82 4.07
N GLY A 368 22.18 15.51 3.15
CA GLY A 368 22.76 14.18 2.98
C GLY A 368 21.78 13.19 2.35
N ASP A 369 20.75 13.64 1.64
CA ASP A 369 19.88 12.74 0.89
C ASP A 369 20.50 12.40 -0.48
N ARG A 370 20.50 11.11 -0.86
CA ARG A 370 20.99 10.62 -2.16
C ARG A 370 20.16 11.16 -3.30
N LEU A 371 20.85 11.62 -4.34
CA LEU A 371 20.28 11.99 -5.63
C LEU A 371 20.57 10.88 -6.65
N ASP A 372 19.59 10.62 -7.50
CA ASP A 372 19.76 9.76 -8.67
C ASP A 372 20.30 10.58 -9.83
N THR A 373 21.06 9.94 -10.72
CA THR A 373 21.41 10.56 -12.00
C THR A 373 20.18 10.73 -12.88
N TYR A 374 20.18 11.74 -13.74
CA TYR A 374 19.09 11.97 -14.68
C TYR A 374 18.91 10.76 -15.60
N CYS A 375 17.70 10.21 -15.62
CA CYS A 375 17.30 9.11 -16.48
C CYS A 375 16.23 9.61 -17.46
N PRO A 376 16.56 9.77 -18.75
CA PRO A 376 15.63 10.27 -19.74
C PRO A 376 14.49 9.28 -19.98
N GLN A 377 13.30 9.80 -20.28
CA GLN A 377 12.18 8.97 -20.70
C GLN A 377 12.52 8.31 -22.06
N PRO A 378 12.41 6.97 -22.18
CA PRO A 378 12.71 6.28 -23.43
C PRO A 378 11.72 6.65 -24.56
N THR A 379 12.18 6.55 -25.80
CA THR A 379 11.31 6.72 -26.99
C THR A 379 10.34 5.54 -27.13
N SER A 380 9.32 5.72 -27.97
CA SER A 380 8.38 4.63 -28.26
C SER A 380 9.09 3.43 -28.90
N GLU A 381 10.05 3.66 -29.81
CA GLU A 381 10.76 2.55 -30.46
C GLU A 381 11.61 1.75 -29.46
N ALA A 382 12.25 2.44 -28.51
CA ALA A 382 13.04 1.79 -27.46
C ALA A 382 12.15 0.92 -26.54
N LEU A 383 10.97 1.43 -26.14
CA LEU A 383 9.99 0.67 -25.37
C LEU A 383 9.50 -0.57 -26.12
N ASP A 384 9.27 -0.46 -27.43
CA ASP A 384 8.84 -1.58 -28.26
C ASP A 384 9.93 -2.67 -28.35
N GLN A 385 11.20 -2.28 -28.52
CA GLN A 385 12.34 -3.20 -28.50
C GLN A 385 12.44 -3.94 -27.15
N TYR A 386 12.31 -3.21 -26.04
CA TYR A 386 12.30 -3.80 -24.70
C TYR A 386 11.14 -4.79 -24.50
N HIS A 387 9.92 -4.43 -24.89
CA HIS A 387 8.76 -5.32 -24.78
C HIS A 387 8.87 -6.55 -25.68
N HIS A 388 9.42 -6.41 -26.88
CA HIS A 388 9.68 -7.55 -27.76
C HIS A 388 10.69 -8.51 -27.11
N ARG A 389 11.79 -7.98 -26.56
CA ARG A 389 12.79 -8.77 -25.85
C ARG A 389 12.21 -9.49 -24.63
N ALA A 390 11.42 -8.79 -23.81
CA ALA A 390 10.79 -9.35 -22.61
C ALA A 390 9.78 -10.48 -22.91
N LYS A 391 9.17 -10.49 -24.11
CA LYS A 391 8.30 -11.58 -24.57
C LYS A 391 9.07 -12.86 -24.92
N ILE A 392 10.30 -12.72 -25.43
CA ILE A 392 11.17 -13.86 -25.75
C ILE A 392 11.67 -14.48 -24.45
N ALA A 393 12.33 -13.67 -23.63
CA ALA A 393 12.81 -14.07 -22.31
C ALA A 393 13.04 -12.85 -21.44
N LYS A 394 12.81 -13.02 -20.15
CA LYS A 394 12.81 -11.94 -19.17
C LYS A 394 14.22 -11.82 -18.62
N VAL A 395 14.84 -10.67 -18.81
CA VAL A 395 16.23 -10.42 -18.44
C VAL A 395 16.38 -10.26 -16.92
N CYS A 396 17.51 -10.69 -16.37
CA CYS A 396 17.80 -10.53 -14.94
C CYS A 396 18.25 -9.10 -14.62
N ASN A 397 17.48 -8.37 -13.80
CA ASN A 397 17.82 -6.99 -13.44
C ASN A 397 19.17 -6.89 -12.73
N SER A 398 19.47 -7.80 -11.78
CA SER A 398 20.72 -7.77 -11.04
C SER A 398 21.91 -8.00 -11.97
N TYR A 399 21.85 -9.00 -12.83
CA TYR A 399 22.92 -9.28 -13.80
C TYR A 399 23.16 -8.07 -14.72
N HIS A 400 22.09 -7.55 -15.33
CA HIS A 400 22.18 -6.52 -16.36
C HIS A 400 22.39 -5.09 -15.83
N LEU A 401 22.01 -4.79 -14.58
CA LEU A 401 22.14 -3.44 -14.00
C LEU A 401 23.22 -3.31 -12.92
N SER A 402 23.58 -4.40 -12.24
CA SER A 402 24.67 -4.41 -11.25
C SER A 402 25.92 -5.17 -11.72
N GLY A 403 25.87 -5.82 -12.88
CA GLY A 403 27.00 -6.53 -13.49
C GLY A 403 27.19 -7.96 -13.00
N GLU A 404 26.48 -8.37 -11.94
CA GLU A 404 26.57 -9.71 -11.37
C GLU A 404 25.20 -10.20 -10.87
N CYS A 405 25.02 -11.53 -10.84
CA CYS A 405 23.87 -12.17 -10.23
C CYS A 405 24.38 -13.17 -9.19
N GLY A 406 24.02 -12.97 -7.92
CA GLY A 406 24.41 -13.86 -6.83
C GLY A 406 23.61 -15.17 -6.75
N ASP A 407 22.66 -15.39 -7.66
CA ASP A 407 21.85 -16.60 -7.72
C ASP A 407 22.37 -17.55 -8.79
N MET A 408 22.95 -18.68 -8.35
CA MET A 408 23.48 -19.73 -9.23
C MET A 408 22.39 -20.48 -10.01
N ASN A 409 21.13 -20.35 -9.61
CA ASN A 409 19.98 -20.96 -10.29
C ASN A 409 18.95 -19.90 -10.72
N CYS A 410 19.44 -18.75 -11.19
CA CYS A 410 18.60 -17.68 -11.68
C CYS A 410 17.79 -18.13 -12.91
N HIS A 411 16.46 -17.98 -12.84
CA HIS A 411 15.55 -18.36 -13.93
C HIS A 411 15.37 -17.23 -14.97
N TYR A 412 16.05 -16.10 -14.78
CA TYR A 412 16.01 -14.96 -15.68
C TYR A 412 17.21 -15.01 -16.62
N ASP A 413 17.03 -14.39 -17.79
CA ASP A 413 17.98 -14.45 -18.88
C ASP A 413 19.20 -13.55 -18.64
N HIS A 414 20.38 -14.16 -18.69
CA HIS A 414 21.70 -13.51 -18.56
C HIS A 414 22.41 -13.33 -19.90
N THR A 415 21.76 -13.67 -21.03
CA THR A 415 22.34 -13.41 -22.36
C THR A 415 22.41 -11.91 -22.64
N ASP A 416 23.42 -11.52 -23.42
CA ASP A 416 23.66 -10.13 -23.80
C ASP A 416 22.41 -9.49 -24.42
N VAL A 417 22.18 -8.24 -24.04
CA VAL A 417 21.06 -7.43 -24.54
C VAL A 417 21.60 -6.11 -25.08
N SER A 418 20.85 -5.49 -25.99
CA SER A 418 21.26 -4.21 -26.56
C SER A 418 21.24 -3.10 -25.51
N GLU A 419 22.07 -2.07 -25.71
CA GLU A 419 22.13 -0.90 -24.85
C GLU A 419 20.76 -0.21 -24.72
N THR A 420 19.99 -0.16 -25.81
CA THR A 420 18.60 0.33 -25.81
C THR A 420 17.71 -0.42 -24.79
N VAL A 421 17.84 -1.73 -24.68
CA VAL A 421 17.08 -2.54 -23.73
C VAL A 421 17.55 -2.27 -22.30
N LEU A 422 18.85 -2.09 -22.08
CA LEU A 422 19.41 -1.73 -20.77
C LEU A 422 18.94 -0.35 -20.30
N ASP A 423 18.87 0.63 -21.19
CA ASP A 423 18.41 1.98 -20.86
C ASP A 423 16.92 2.00 -20.47
N VAL A 424 16.09 1.27 -21.23
CA VAL A 424 14.67 1.11 -20.86
C VAL A 424 14.55 0.34 -19.55
N LEU A 425 15.34 -0.72 -19.35
CA LEU A 425 15.33 -1.48 -18.12
C LEU A 425 15.71 -0.60 -16.91
N ARG A 426 16.74 0.24 -17.04
CA ARG A 426 17.16 1.21 -16.01
C ARG A 426 16.02 2.18 -15.70
N TYR A 427 15.40 2.76 -16.73
CA TYR A 427 14.26 3.67 -16.57
C TYR A 427 13.05 3.01 -15.89
N VAL A 428 12.73 1.76 -16.24
CA VAL A 428 11.62 1.00 -15.63
C VAL A 428 11.90 0.74 -14.15
N VAL A 429 13.09 0.24 -13.82
CA VAL A 429 13.41 -0.15 -12.44
C VAL A 429 13.59 1.07 -11.53
N GLN A 430 14.08 2.20 -12.04
CA GLN A 430 14.14 3.46 -11.30
C GLN A 430 12.76 4.05 -10.94
N GLN A 431 11.66 3.55 -11.52
CA GLN A 431 10.32 3.94 -11.07
C GLN A 431 9.84 3.21 -9.82
N HIS A 432 10.61 2.22 -9.35
CA HIS A 432 10.35 1.49 -8.12
C HIS A 432 11.18 2.10 -6.97
N PRO A 433 10.55 2.59 -5.90
CA PRO A 433 11.26 3.21 -4.79
C PRO A 433 12.16 2.20 -4.08
N CYS A 434 13.40 2.60 -3.84
CA CYS A 434 14.32 1.89 -2.97
C CYS A 434 13.79 1.88 -1.53
N THR A 435 13.93 0.74 -0.85
CA THR A 435 13.51 0.58 0.56
C THR A 435 14.32 1.45 1.50
N LYS A 436 15.62 1.66 1.22
CA LYS A 436 16.48 2.60 1.95
C LYS A 436 16.26 4.06 1.53
N GLY A 437 15.50 4.31 0.45
CA GLY A 437 15.18 5.65 -0.06
C GLY A 437 16.42 6.54 -0.20
N ALA A 438 16.28 7.83 0.09
CA ALA A 438 17.38 8.78 0.03
C ALA A 438 18.56 8.48 0.98
N ALA A 439 18.41 7.57 1.95
CA ALA A 439 19.51 7.12 2.81
C ALA A 439 20.37 6.00 2.17
N CYS A 440 19.98 5.46 1.00
CA CYS A 440 20.72 4.42 0.31
C CYS A 440 22.13 4.90 -0.09
N ARG A 441 23.15 4.07 0.17
CA ARG A 441 24.56 4.32 -0.19
C ARG A 441 25.21 3.20 -1.00
N SER A 442 24.41 2.32 -1.59
CA SER A 442 24.93 1.27 -2.46
C SER A 442 25.04 1.75 -3.90
N MET A 443 26.23 1.64 -4.50
CA MET A 443 26.43 1.93 -5.93
C MET A 443 25.78 0.88 -6.84
N LYS A 444 25.62 -0.35 -6.35
CA LYS A 444 24.92 -1.44 -7.05
C LYS A 444 23.38 -1.33 -6.99
N CYS A 445 22.84 -0.33 -6.29
CA CYS A 445 21.39 -0.13 -6.21
C CYS A 445 20.84 0.49 -7.51
N PHE A 446 20.01 -0.27 -8.20
CA PHE A 446 19.37 0.11 -9.46
C PHE A 446 17.90 0.57 -9.30
N LEU A 447 17.38 0.60 -8.07
CA LEU A 447 16.07 1.16 -7.74
C LEU A 447 16.14 2.69 -7.66
N GLY A 448 15.01 3.37 -7.78
CA GLY A 448 14.98 4.83 -7.70
C GLY A 448 14.87 5.34 -6.27
N HIS A 449 15.54 6.44 -5.99
CA HIS A 449 15.56 7.14 -4.71
C HIS A 449 14.76 8.45 -4.76
N LEU A 450 14.49 8.98 -5.96
CA LEU A 450 13.61 10.13 -6.19
C LEU A 450 12.76 9.98 -7.46
N CYS A 451 11.63 10.71 -7.52
CA CYS A 451 10.76 10.67 -8.69
C CYS A 451 11.29 11.55 -9.83
N GLN A 452 11.58 10.95 -10.98
CA GLN A 452 12.00 11.64 -12.20
C GLN A 452 10.89 11.73 -13.27
N LYS A 453 9.62 11.45 -12.93
CA LYS A 453 8.51 11.56 -13.89
C LYS A 453 8.17 13.03 -14.11
N PRO A 454 8.24 13.54 -15.36
CA PRO A 454 7.86 14.92 -15.66
C PRO A 454 6.43 15.21 -15.21
N ASN A 455 6.24 16.39 -14.61
CA ASN A 455 4.96 16.92 -14.15
C ASN A 455 4.23 16.02 -13.13
N CYS A 456 4.95 15.13 -12.44
CA CYS A 456 4.38 14.26 -11.43
C CYS A 456 3.96 15.04 -10.16
N LYS A 457 2.70 14.92 -9.76
CA LYS A 457 2.11 15.64 -8.61
C LYS A 457 2.24 14.90 -7.27
N GLY A 458 2.94 13.77 -7.26
CA GLY A 458 3.54 13.07 -6.12
C GLY A 458 2.71 12.58 -4.93
N VAL A 459 1.46 13.00 -4.76
CA VAL A 459 0.68 12.64 -3.55
C VAL A 459 -0.72 12.10 -3.90
N LYS A 460 -1.13 12.15 -5.17
CA LYS A 460 -2.46 11.71 -5.64
C LYS A 460 -2.46 11.06 -7.04
N SER A 461 -1.28 10.71 -7.58
CA SER A 461 -1.14 10.17 -8.93
C SER A 461 -0.92 8.65 -8.85
N TRP A 462 -1.86 7.86 -9.36
CA TRP A 462 -1.75 6.38 -9.47
C TRP A 462 -0.54 5.95 -10.32
N GLN A 463 -0.02 6.86 -11.14
CA GLN A 463 1.10 6.62 -12.03
C GLN A 463 2.47 6.76 -11.35
N CYS A 464 2.56 7.08 -10.05
CA CYS A 464 3.84 7.22 -9.34
C CYS A 464 3.86 6.47 -8.01
N ARG A 465 4.93 5.71 -7.77
CA ARG A 465 5.12 4.89 -6.56
C ARG A 465 5.91 5.60 -5.45
N PHE A 466 6.51 6.76 -5.75
CA PHE A 466 7.30 7.50 -4.78
C PHE A 466 6.42 8.22 -3.75
N ASN A 467 6.86 8.26 -2.51
CA ASN A 467 6.20 9.02 -1.45
C ASN A 467 6.47 10.53 -1.60
N HIS A 468 5.92 11.33 -0.67
CA HIS A 468 6.14 12.78 -0.64
C HIS A 468 7.63 13.15 -0.66
N LYS A 469 8.47 12.48 0.16
CA LYS A 469 9.91 12.78 0.26
C LYS A 469 10.58 12.64 -1.12
N GLY A 470 10.28 11.58 -1.87
CA GLY A 470 10.82 11.38 -3.23
C GLY A 470 10.46 12.47 -4.25
N HIS A 471 9.48 13.33 -3.96
CA HIS A 471 9.08 14.46 -4.80
C HIS A 471 9.56 15.82 -4.29
N THR A 472 9.97 15.91 -3.03
CA THR A 472 10.37 17.18 -2.38
C THR A 472 11.85 17.26 -2.04
N LEU A 473 12.65 16.27 -2.44
CA LEU A 473 14.11 16.29 -2.28
C LEU A 473 14.73 17.53 -2.92
N ASP A 474 15.59 18.21 -2.18
CA ASP A 474 16.48 19.23 -2.74
C ASP A 474 17.43 18.56 -3.75
N LEU A 475 17.42 19.02 -5.00
CA LEU A 475 18.19 18.42 -6.10
C LEU A 475 19.58 19.05 -6.25
N GLU A 476 19.93 20.04 -5.43
CA GLU A 476 21.26 20.62 -5.45
C GLU A 476 22.28 19.62 -4.87
N VAL A 477 23.29 19.27 -5.67
CA VAL A 477 24.39 18.41 -5.23
C VAL A 477 25.32 19.22 -4.33
N ALA A 478 25.34 18.90 -3.03
CA ALA A 478 26.25 19.53 -2.09
C ALA A 478 27.60 18.82 -2.00
N ARG A 479 27.61 17.48 -2.06
CA ARG A 479 28.82 16.66 -1.97
C ARG A 479 28.66 15.32 -2.68
N TRP A 480 29.79 14.70 -2.98
CA TRP A 480 29.90 13.34 -3.50
C TRP A 480 30.49 12.48 -2.39
N VAL A 481 29.83 11.38 -2.05
CA VAL A 481 30.24 10.50 -0.95
C VAL A 481 30.60 9.12 -1.46
N ASP A 482 31.50 8.46 -0.75
CA ASP A 482 31.87 7.08 -1.05
C ASP A 482 30.68 6.11 -0.90
N PRO A 483 30.58 5.10 -1.78
CA PRO A 483 29.67 3.98 -1.57
C PRO A 483 29.90 3.32 -0.21
N ILE A 484 28.80 2.91 0.42
CA ILE A 484 28.83 1.96 1.53
C ILE A 484 28.29 0.64 0.97
N GLU A 485 29.19 -0.25 0.62
CA GLU A 485 28.86 -1.64 0.36
C GLU A 485 28.68 -2.36 1.70
N THR A 486 27.44 -2.45 2.17
CA THR A 486 27.13 -3.33 3.29
C THR A 486 27.40 -4.77 2.84
N ILE A 487 28.39 -5.42 3.45
CA ILE A 487 28.57 -6.88 3.39
C ILE A 487 27.46 -7.51 4.25
N ASP A 488 26.21 -7.34 3.82
CA ASP A 488 25.08 -8.05 4.40
C ASP A 488 24.81 -9.25 3.50
N GLY A 489 25.51 -10.33 3.81
CA GLY A 489 25.07 -11.68 3.46
C GLY A 489 23.82 -12.01 4.28
N ASP A 490 22.66 -11.54 3.81
CA ASP A 490 21.37 -12.08 4.23
C ASP A 490 20.35 -12.00 3.09
N ARG A 491 20.20 -13.16 2.44
CA ARG A 491 18.96 -13.69 1.87
C ARG A 491 18.25 -12.83 0.82
N TYR A 492 18.87 -12.75 -0.37
CA TYR A 492 18.11 -13.08 -1.58
C TYR A 492 17.96 -14.61 -1.64
N SER A 493 17.09 -15.15 -0.79
CA SER A 493 16.60 -16.53 -0.96
C SER A 493 15.08 -16.49 -1.00
N SER A 494 14.56 -16.83 -2.18
CA SER A 494 13.21 -17.35 -2.38
C SER A 494 12.07 -16.36 -2.14
N SER A 495 12.10 -15.23 -2.85
CA SER A 495 10.86 -14.64 -3.38
C SER A 495 11.11 -14.09 -4.79
N GLY A 496 11.59 -14.97 -5.67
CA GLY A 496 11.48 -14.83 -7.12
C GLY A 496 10.02 -14.95 -7.57
N GLY A 497 9.14 -14.11 -7.03
CA GLY A 497 7.81 -13.86 -7.58
C GLY A 497 7.93 -12.84 -8.70
N SER A 498 8.39 -13.30 -9.86
CA SER A 498 8.08 -12.75 -11.18
C SER A 498 7.73 -11.25 -11.25
N ILE A 499 8.71 -10.34 -11.32
CA ILE A 499 8.50 -8.92 -11.72
C ILE A 499 8.17 -8.80 -13.22
N SER A 500 7.60 -9.84 -13.81
CA SER A 500 7.45 -9.93 -15.26
C SER A 500 6.11 -10.52 -15.73
N SER A 501 5.12 -10.61 -14.85
CA SER A 501 3.73 -10.86 -15.26
C SER A 501 2.85 -9.59 -15.27
N GLN A 502 3.44 -8.39 -15.21
CA GLN A 502 2.72 -7.11 -15.21
C GLN A 502 3.14 -6.15 -16.34
N ILE A 503 3.65 -6.69 -17.46
CA ILE A 503 3.70 -5.95 -18.72
C ILE A 503 2.70 -6.59 -19.67
N SER A 504 1.43 -6.21 -19.50
CA SER A 504 0.40 -6.40 -20.52
C SER A 504 0.46 -5.19 -21.46
N PRO A 505 0.59 -5.36 -22.78
CA PRO A 505 0.51 -4.25 -23.71
C PRO A 505 -0.96 -3.89 -23.87
N SER A 506 -1.46 -2.92 -23.09
CA SER A 506 -2.75 -2.30 -23.36
C SER A 506 -2.81 -0.91 -22.76
N THR A 507 -3.07 0.04 -23.66
CA THR A 507 -3.59 1.38 -23.40
C THR A 507 -2.55 2.49 -23.12
N VAL A 508 -1.68 2.72 -24.10
CA VAL A 508 -1.32 4.10 -24.47
C VAL A 508 -2.43 4.61 -25.40
N TYR A 509 -3.37 5.38 -24.86
CA TYR A 509 -4.13 6.34 -25.67
C TYR A 509 -3.36 7.66 -25.57
N PHE A 510 -2.75 8.07 -26.68
CA PHE A 510 -2.36 9.46 -26.87
C PHE A 510 -3.64 10.28 -27.06
N GLY A 511 -3.77 11.33 -26.25
CA GLY A 511 -4.37 12.59 -26.63
C GLY A 511 -3.25 13.62 -26.76
#